data_AF-A0A2W4S2X5-F1
#
_entry.id   AF-A0A2W4S2X5-F1
#
_cell.length_a   1.000
_cell.length_b   1.000
_cell.length_c   1.000
_cell.angle_alpha   90.00
_cell.angle_beta   90.00
_cell.angle_gamma   90.00
#
_symmetry.space_group_name_H-M   'P 1'
#
loop_
_entity.id
_entity.type
_entity.pdbx_description
1 polymer ?
#
loop_
_entity_poly.entity_id
_entity_poly.type
_entity_poly.pdbx_seq_one_letter_code
_entity_poly.pdbx_strand_id
1 'polypeptide(L)'
;MPTLELTDEKRKALNIAIAQIERAHGKGSIMRMGVDGARVQVEAISTGAINLDAAIGIGGIPRGRISEIFGPESSGKTTLCLHVIANAQKQGGIAAFIDAEHALDIEYARKLGVDVDNLLVSQPDTGEQALEIAEVLIRSGAVDVVVIDSVAALVPRAEIEGEMGDSHVGLQARLMSQALRKLTGAVSRSRTAVIFTNQIREKIGVMFGNPETTTGGRALKFYASVRLDIRRVGAIKDGQELVGNRTRVKVVKNKCAPPFRQAEFDIMYNEGISHTGLLVDLGVEYRIIEKSGAWFSYGDVRLGQGRENAKAFLRENPELAAEIEAKIRAELGMRSIPATADDGPVAYDE
;
A
#
# COMPACT_ATOMS: atom_id res chain seq x y z
N MET A 1 -19.94 11.53 -28.50
CA MET A 1 -20.83 11.93 -27.37
C MET A 1 -21.49 13.24 -27.76
N PRO A 2 -22.81 13.42 -27.57
CA PRO A 2 -23.44 14.71 -27.82
C PRO A 2 -22.89 15.73 -26.83
N THR A 3 -22.38 16.85 -27.33
CA THR A 3 -22.03 18.01 -26.52
C THR A 3 -23.30 18.55 -25.89
N LEU A 4 -23.32 18.64 -24.56
CA LEU A 4 -24.43 19.25 -23.82
C LEU A 4 -24.49 20.74 -24.15
N GLU A 5 -25.33 21.12 -25.12
CA GLU A 5 -25.66 22.52 -25.39
C GLU A 5 -26.68 23.01 -24.37
N LEU A 6 -26.17 23.63 -23.31
CA LEU A 6 -26.98 24.34 -22.32
C LEU A 6 -27.42 25.68 -22.90
N THR A 7 -28.71 26.00 -22.79
CA THR A 7 -29.23 27.35 -23.06
C THR A 7 -28.56 28.38 -22.15
N ASP A 8 -28.45 29.64 -22.60
CA ASP A 8 -27.74 30.70 -21.87
C ASP A 8 -28.34 30.96 -20.48
N GLU A 9 -29.67 30.87 -20.35
CA GLU A 9 -30.36 30.97 -19.06
C GLU A 9 -29.96 29.85 -18.09
N LYS A 10 -29.91 28.60 -18.57
CA LYS A 10 -29.47 27.45 -17.75
C LYS A 10 -27.99 27.58 -17.37
N ARG A 11 -27.15 28.10 -18.27
CA ARG A 11 -25.72 28.34 -18.00
C ARG A 11 -25.53 29.40 -16.92
N LYS A 12 -26.28 30.51 -16.99
CA LYS A 12 -26.24 31.59 -16.00
C LYS A 12 -26.72 31.13 -14.63
N ALA A 13 -27.86 30.41 -14.57
CA ALA A 13 -28.39 29.86 -13.33
C ALA A 13 -27.41 28.85 -12.69
N LEU A 14 -26.80 27.97 -13.50
CA LEU A 14 -25.80 27.01 -13.04
C LEU A 14 -24.56 27.70 -12.45
N ASN A 15 -24.05 28.75 -13.10
CA ASN A 15 -22.87 29.47 -12.61
C ASN A 15 -23.17 30.21 -11.30
N ILE A 16 -24.38 30.76 -11.13
CA ILE A 16 -24.80 31.37 -9.86
C ILE A 16 -24.84 30.31 -8.74
N ALA A 17 -25.43 29.15 -9.01
CA ALA A 17 -25.49 28.04 -8.05
C ALA A 17 -24.08 27.56 -7.67
N ILE A 18 -23.18 27.38 -8.64
CA ILE A 18 -21.77 27.03 -8.38
C ILE A 18 -21.11 28.08 -7.48
N ALA A 19 -21.24 29.37 -7.81
CA ALA A 19 -20.64 30.46 -7.03
C ALA A 19 -21.25 30.61 -5.62
N GLN A 20 -22.51 30.21 -5.42
CA GLN A 20 -23.13 30.13 -4.09
C GLN A 20 -22.57 28.95 -3.29
N ILE A 21 -22.43 27.78 -3.92
CA ILE A 21 -21.86 26.59 -3.30
C ILE A 21 -20.40 26.87 -2.88
N GLU A 22 -19.58 27.46 -3.75
CA GLU A 22 -18.19 27.79 -3.41
C GLU A 22 -18.07 28.83 -2.30
N ARG A 23 -18.98 29.81 -2.23
CA ARG A 23 -19.01 30.79 -1.12
C ARG A 23 -19.43 30.14 0.20
N ALA A 24 -20.37 29.20 0.18
CA ALA A 24 -20.86 28.54 1.39
C ALA A 24 -19.93 27.41 1.88
N HIS A 25 -19.25 26.71 0.98
CA HIS A 25 -18.53 25.47 1.27
C HIS A 25 -17.05 25.48 0.88
N GLY A 26 -16.54 26.62 0.39
CA GLY A 26 -15.15 26.81 -0.01
C GLY A 26 -14.90 26.50 -1.50
N LYS A 27 -13.81 27.06 -2.03
CA LYS A 27 -13.34 26.80 -3.41
C LYS A 27 -13.06 25.31 -3.60
N GLY A 28 -13.48 24.75 -4.73
CA GLY A 28 -13.30 23.32 -5.05
C GLY A 28 -14.32 22.37 -4.43
N SER A 29 -15.34 22.90 -3.72
CA SER A 29 -16.47 22.10 -3.22
C SER A 29 -17.36 21.54 -4.34
N ILE A 30 -17.31 22.14 -5.53
CA ILE A 30 -17.96 21.65 -6.75
C ILE A 30 -17.07 21.98 -7.96
N MET A 31 -16.83 21.02 -8.85
CA MET A 31 -15.94 21.19 -10.01
C MET A 31 -16.49 20.45 -11.24
N ARG A 32 -16.17 20.92 -12.45
CA ARG A 32 -16.54 20.20 -13.67
C ARG A 32 -15.53 19.09 -13.96
N MET A 33 -15.97 17.84 -13.87
CA MET A 33 -15.13 16.63 -14.05
C MET A 33 -14.27 16.62 -15.33
N GLY A 34 -14.74 17.20 -16.44
CA GLY A 34 -14.02 17.14 -17.73
C GLY A 34 -13.10 18.32 -18.04
N VAL A 35 -13.34 19.50 -17.45
CA VAL A 35 -12.62 20.76 -17.78
C VAL A 35 -11.68 21.16 -16.65
N ASP A 36 -12.14 21.03 -15.40
CA ASP A 36 -11.37 21.34 -14.19
C ASP A 36 -10.84 20.07 -13.50
N GLY A 37 -11.49 18.93 -13.76
CA GLY A 37 -11.13 17.60 -13.25
C GLY A 37 -10.13 16.85 -14.13
N ALA A 38 -9.24 17.56 -14.83
CA ALA A 38 -8.17 16.97 -15.62
C ALA A 38 -7.49 15.88 -14.79
N ARG A 39 -7.79 14.61 -15.13
CA ARG A 39 -7.32 13.36 -14.49
C ARG A 39 -6.52 13.65 -13.22
N VAL A 40 -7.18 13.82 -12.07
CA VAL A 40 -6.46 13.85 -10.79
C VAL A 40 -5.77 12.50 -10.70
N GLN A 41 -4.51 12.46 -11.12
CA GLN A 41 -3.69 11.27 -11.02
C GLN A 41 -3.56 11.03 -9.54
N VAL A 42 -4.14 9.92 -9.09
CA VAL A 42 -4.02 9.52 -7.69
C VAL A 42 -2.55 9.18 -7.50
N GLU A 43 -1.82 10.08 -6.86
CA GLU A 43 -0.44 9.84 -6.46
C GLU A 43 -0.38 8.58 -5.59
N ALA A 44 0.72 7.85 -5.68
CA ALA A 44 0.88 6.57 -5.01
C ALA A 44 2.26 6.44 -4.37
N ILE A 45 2.31 5.66 -3.29
CA ILE A 45 3.55 5.26 -2.62
C ILE A 45 3.86 3.84 -3.07
N SER A 46 5.07 3.60 -3.60
CA SER A 46 5.49 2.28 -4.06
C SER A 46 5.39 1.25 -2.94
N THR A 47 4.95 0.05 -3.28
CA THR A 47 4.89 -1.10 -2.38
C THR A 47 6.25 -1.76 -2.15
N GLY A 48 7.28 -1.37 -2.91
CA GLY A 48 8.56 -2.08 -2.96
C GLY A 48 8.55 -3.32 -3.86
N ALA A 49 7.40 -3.73 -4.38
CA ALA A 49 7.25 -4.78 -5.38
C ALA A 49 6.73 -4.17 -6.69
N ILE A 50 7.61 -4.01 -7.68
CA ILE A 50 7.28 -3.40 -8.99
C ILE A 50 6.07 -4.03 -9.69
N ASN A 51 5.94 -5.35 -9.64
CA ASN A 51 4.80 -6.06 -10.22
C ASN A 51 3.50 -5.85 -9.43
N LEU A 52 3.57 -5.66 -8.11
CA LEU A 52 2.42 -5.29 -7.29
C LEU A 52 2.00 -3.84 -7.58
N ASP A 53 2.94 -2.92 -7.74
CA ASP A 53 2.66 -1.54 -8.16
C ASP A 53 1.95 -1.51 -9.52
N ALA A 54 2.40 -2.33 -10.47
CA ALA A 54 1.74 -2.51 -11.77
C ALA A 54 0.37 -3.22 -11.67
N ALA A 55 0.22 -4.18 -10.76
CA ALA A 55 -1.05 -4.85 -10.50
C ALA A 55 -2.08 -3.89 -9.88
N ILE A 56 -1.66 -2.97 -9.01
CA ILE A 56 -2.50 -1.89 -8.49
C ILE A 56 -2.82 -0.86 -9.60
N GLY A 57 -1.91 -0.69 -10.57
CA GLY A 57 -2.17 0.04 -11.82
C GLY A 57 -2.00 1.56 -11.74
N ILE A 58 -1.73 2.10 -10.54
CA ILE A 58 -1.37 3.51 -10.32
C ILE A 58 0.05 3.68 -9.75
N GLY A 59 0.83 2.60 -9.66
CA GLY A 59 2.21 2.66 -9.18
C GLY A 59 2.39 2.45 -7.67
N GLY A 60 1.36 1.99 -6.95
CA GLY A 60 1.46 1.64 -5.53
C GLY A 60 0.22 1.96 -4.70
N ILE A 61 0.39 2.15 -3.40
CA ILE A 61 -0.69 2.48 -2.46
C ILE A 61 -1.15 3.93 -2.69
N PRO A 62 -2.46 4.18 -2.92
CA PRO A 62 -2.96 5.51 -3.22
C PRO A 62 -2.85 6.47 -2.03
N ARG A 63 -2.25 7.65 -2.26
CA ARG A 63 -2.30 8.80 -1.36
C ARG A 63 -3.72 9.36 -1.25
N GLY A 64 -4.04 9.90 -0.08
CA GLY A 64 -5.35 10.45 0.24
C GLY A 64 -6.48 9.44 0.23
N ARG A 65 -6.18 8.15 0.40
CA ARG A 65 -7.14 7.05 0.39
C ARG A 65 -6.85 6.05 1.49
N ILE A 66 -7.87 5.29 1.84
CA ILE A 66 -7.78 4.15 2.76
C ILE A 66 -7.54 2.87 1.93
N SER A 67 -6.63 2.03 2.39
CA SER A 67 -6.32 0.71 1.83
C SER A 67 -6.42 -0.35 2.93
N GLU A 68 -6.75 -1.59 2.56
CA GLU A 68 -6.76 -2.74 3.47
C GLU A 68 -5.83 -3.83 2.92
N ILE A 69 -4.91 -4.31 3.75
CA ILE A 69 -4.04 -5.45 3.47
C ILE A 69 -4.44 -6.57 4.42
N PHE A 70 -5.00 -7.66 3.91
CA PHE A 70 -5.50 -8.75 4.73
C PHE A 70 -4.99 -10.09 4.23
N GLY A 71 -4.90 -11.05 5.14
CA GLY A 71 -4.32 -12.35 4.83
C GLY A 71 -4.13 -13.20 6.08
N PRO A 72 -3.75 -14.47 5.91
CA PRO A 72 -3.38 -15.34 7.03
C PRO A 72 -2.26 -14.75 7.89
N GLU A 73 -2.04 -15.31 9.06
CA GLU A 73 -0.83 -15.04 9.85
C GLU A 73 0.42 -15.36 9.04
N SER A 74 1.51 -14.63 9.31
CA SER A 74 2.81 -14.83 8.64
C SER A 74 2.78 -14.78 7.10
N SER A 75 1.76 -14.14 6.51
CA SER A 75 1.65 -13.93 5.05
C SER A 75 2.50 -12.77 4.53
N GLY A 76 3.05 -11.93 5.41
CA GLY A 76 3.86 -10.77 5.05
C GLY A 76 3.12 -9.42 5.06
N LYS A 77 1.95 -9.32 5.72
CA LYS A 77 1.18 -8.06 5.86
C LYS A 77 2.03 -6.90 6.39
N THR A 78 2.63 -7.10 7.56
CA THR A 78 3.47 -6.10 8.23
C THR A 78 4.72 -5.81 7.41
N THR A 79 5.40 -6.82 6.87
CA THR A 79 6.54 -6.65 5.95
C THR A 79 6.19 -5.75 4.76
N LEU A 80 5.05 -5.98 4.11
CA LEU A 80 4.59 -5.14 2.99
C LEU A 80 4.32 -3.70 3.44
N CYS A 81 3.73 -3.51 4.63
CA CYS A 81 3.53 -2.17 5.19
C CYS A 81 4.85 -1.45 5.48
N LEU A 82 5.83 -2.15 6.04
CA LEU A 82 7.17 -1.60 6.30
C LEU A 82 7.89 -1.20 5.02
N HIS A 83 7.74 -1.96 3.92
CA HIS A 83 8.24 -1.51 2.61
C HIS A 83 7.54 -0.25 2.11
N VAL A 84 6.22 -0.13 2.27
CA VAL A 84 5.52 1.11 1.89
C VAL A 84 6.02 2.29 2.72
N ILE A 85 6.24 2.10 4.03
CA ILE A 85 6.83 3.11 4.92
C ILE A 85 8.23 3.51 4.45
N ALA A 86 9.12 2.54 4.24
CA ALA A 86 10.48 2.80 3.78
C ALA A 86 10.50 3.56 2.45
N ASN A 87 9.61 3.22 1.51
CA ASN A 87 9.49 3.94 0.24
C ASN A 87 8.90 5.35 0.39
N ALA A 88 7.98 5.57 1.34
CA ALA A 88 7.50 6.92 1.66
C ALA A 88 8.62 7.79 2.25
N GLN A 89 9.39 7.26 3.20
CA GLN A 89 10.50 7.97 3.83
C GLN A 89 11.63 8.29 2.85
N LYS A 90 11.96 7.37 1.93
CA LYS A 90 12.91 7.62 0.82
C LYS A 90 12.50 8.78 -0.09
N GLN A 91 11.20 9.09 -0.15
CA GLN A 91 10.67 10.24 -0.90
C GLN A 91 10.56 11.51 -0.04
N GLY A 92 11.20 11.53 1.14
CA GLY A 92 11.14 12.63 2.11
C GLY A 92 9.85 12.71 2.92
N GLY A 93 9.00 11.68 2.87
CA GLY A 93 7.71 11.66 3.55
C GLY A 93 7.79 11.20 5.02
N ILE A 94 6.82 11.63 5.82
CA ILE A 94 6.70 11.24 7.23
C ILE A 94 5.76 10.04 7.35
N ALA A 95 6.17 9.04 8.13
CA ALA A 95 5.41 7.82 8.36
C ALA A 95 4.99 7.69 9.82
N ALA A 96 3.82 7.08 10.05
CA ALA A 96 3.38 6.65 11.36
C ALA A 96 2.89 5.20 11.34
N PHE A 97 3.14 4.49 12.44
CA PHE A 97 2.75 3.10 12.68
C PHE A 97 1.99 3.00 14.00
N ILE A 98 0.72 2.62 13.92
CA ILE A 98 -0.13 2.34 15.07
C ILE A 98 -0.09 0.83 15.30
N ASP A 99 0.77 0.40 16.22
CA ASP A 99 1.02 -1.00 16.58
C ASP A 99 0.05 -1.44 17.68
N ALA A 100 -1.17 -1.78 17.27
CA ALA A 100 -2.19 -2.35 18.16
C ALA A 100 -1.92 -3.83 18.48
N GLU A 101 -1.12 -4.54 17.66
CA GLU A 101 -0.71 -5.93 17.94
C GLU A 101 0.48 -6.03 18.92
N HIS A 102 1.13 -4.90 19.27
CA HIS A 102 2.35 -4.86 20.10
C HIS A 102 3.46 -5.80 19.61
N ALA A 103 3.59 -5.92 18.28
CA ALA A 103 4.42 -6.94 17.64
C ALA A 103 5.46 -6.36 16.65
N LEU A 104 5.61 -5.03 16.60
CA LEU A 104 6.57 -4.41 15.70
C LEU A 104 8.02 -4.68 16.12
N ASP A 105 8.78 -5.35 15.26
CA ASP A 105 10.23 -5.55 15.40
C ASP A 105 11.00 -4.38 14.75
N ILE A 106 11.65 -3.57 15.59
CA ILE A 106 12.41 -2.38 15.19
C ILE A 106 13.66 -2.77 14.38
N GLU A 107 14.35 -3.85 14.76
CA GLU A 107 15.56 -4.30 14.04
C GLU A 107 15.21 -4.79 12.65
N TYR A 108 14.10 -5.54 12.54
CA TYR A 108 13.59 -5.98 11.25
C TYR A 108 13.16 -4.79 10.39
N ALA A 109 12.42 -3.81 10.95
CA ALA A 109 12.05 -2.59 10.23
C ALA A 109 13.28 -1.85 9.68
N ARG A 110 14.34 -1.69 10.48
CA ARG A 110 15.59 -1.05 10.06
C ARG A 110 16.25 -1.81 8.91
N LYS A 111 16.26 -3.16 8.95
CA LYS A 111 16.77 -4.00 7.84
C LYS A 111 15.99 -3.81 6.53
N LEU A 112 14.69 -3.53 6.62
CA LEU A 112 13.86 -3.23 5.45
C LEU A 112 14.05 -1.81 4.90
N GLY A 113 14.94 -1.01 5.52
CA GLY A 113 15.25 0.35 5.10
C GLY A 113 14.26 1.38 5.64
N VAL A 114 13.51 1.06 6.71
CA VAL A 114 12.74 2.04 7.47
C VAL A 114 13.71 2.90 8.27
N ASP A 115 13.55 4.22 8.16
CA ASP A 115 14.17 5.17 9.08
C ASP A 115 13.38 5.16 10.38
N VAL A 116 13.77 4.26 11.29
CA VAL A 116 13.08 4.04 12.56
C VAL A 116 13.27 5.20 13.53
N ASP A 117 14.30 6.03 13.35
CA ASP A 117 14.58 7.16 14.23
C ASP A 117 13.58 8.31 13.96
N ASN A 118 13.06 8.39 12.73
CA ASN A 118 12.01 9.32 12.31
C ASN A 118 10.62 8.69 12.13
N LEU A 119 10.45 7.39 12.43
CA LEU A 119 9.15 6.72 12.36
C LEU A 119 8.32 7.03 13.62
N LEU A 120 7.14 7.62 13.45
CA LEU A 120 6.20 7.81 14.56
C LEU A 120 5.55 6.48 14.93
N VAL A 121 5.81 5.94 16.12
CA VAL A 121 5.19 4.71 16.60
C VAL A 121 4.25 5.00 17.76
N SER A 122 3.07 4.39 17.74
CA SER A 122 2.12 4.42 18.85
C SER A 122 1.66 3.01 19.17
N GLN A 123 1.68 2.67 20.45
CA GLN A 123 1.14 1.42 21.00
C GLN A 123 -0.06 1.75 21.89
N PRO A 124 -1.28 1.82 21.32
CA PRO A 124 -2.48 2.24 22.03
C PRO A 124 -3.06 1.12 22.89
N ASP A 125 -3.67 1.49 24.02
CA ASP A 125 -4.35 0.58 24.94
C ASP A 125 -5.73 0.16 24.41
N THR A 126 -6.39 1.01 23.61
CA THR A 126 -7.78 0.77 23.14
C THR A 126 -7.94 1.08 21.65
N GLY A 127 -8.94 0.45 21.02
CA GLY A 127 -9.29 0.69 19.63
C GLY A 127 -9.74 2.13 19.36
N GLU A 128 -10.47 2.75 20.29
CA GLU A 128 -10.83 4.17 20.22
C GLU A 128 -9.58 5.06 20.19
N GLN A 129 -8.66 4.87 21.14
CA GLN A 129 -7.43 5.64 21.23
C GLN A 129 -6.56 5.49 19.97
N ALA A 130 -6.41 4.27 19.47
CA ALA A 130 -5.68 4.00 18.23
C ALA A 130 -6.21 4.82 17.05
N LEU A 131 -7.54 4.84 16.89
CA LEU A 131 -8.21 5.54 15.78
C LEU A 131 -8.21 7.06 15.98
N GLU A 132 -8.27 7.55 17.22
CA GLU A 132 -8.14 8.97 17.55
C GLU A 132 -6.72 9.49 17.28
N ILE A 133 -5.68 8.74 17.68
CA ILE A 133 -4.28 9.07 17.37
C ILE A 133 -4.08 9.15 15.85
N ALA A 134 -4.55 8.13 15.12
CA ALA A 134 -4.51 8.14 13.66
C ALA A 134 -5.25 9.37 13.07
N GLU A 135 -6.44 9.71 13.58
CA GLU A 135 -7.19 10.88 13.13
C GLU A 135 -6.43 12.19 13.35
N VAL A 136 -5.81 12.38 14.51
CA VAL A 136 -5.01 13.57 14.83
C VAL A 136 -3.81 13.70 13.89
N LEU A 137 -3.06 12.60 13.68
CA LEU A 137 -1.93 12.57 12.77
C LEU A 137 -2.33 12.90 11.34
N ILE A 138 -3.41 12.31 10.83
CA ILE A 138 -3.92 12.57 9.48
C ILE A 138 -4.39 14.03 9.35
N ARG A 139 -5.05 14.59 10.37
CA ARG A 139 -5.55 15.98 10.33
C ARG A 139 -4.45 17.02 10.40
N SER A 140 -3.29 16.69 10.94
CA SER A 140 -2.13 17.58 10.94
C SER A 140 -1.68 17.94 9.52
N GLY A 141 -1.93 17.07 8.54
CA GLY A 141 -1.46 17.23 7.17
C GLY A 141 0.05 16.99 6.99
N ALA A 142 0.77 16.63 8.07
CA ALA A 142 2.21 16.41 8.05
C ALA A 142 2.61 14.96 7.74
N VAL A 143 1.70 13.99 7.90
CA VAL A 143 2.01 12.57 7.74
C VAL A 143 1.60 12.07 6.35
N ASP A 144 2.53 11.45 5.64
CA ASP A 144 2.34 10.90 4.29
C ASP A 144 1.72 9.52 4.29
N VAL A 145 2.07 8.69 5.27
CA VAL A 145 1.54 7.33 5.42
C VAL A 145 1.27 6.97 6.87
N VAL A 146 0.09 6.39 7.13
CA VAL A 146 -0.28 5.84 8.44
C VAL A 146 -0.64 4.37 8.27
N VAL A 147 0.06 3.49 8.97
CA VAL A 147 -0.26 2.06 9.06
C VAL A 147 -0.94 1.80 10.41
N ILE A 148 -2.03 1.03 10.39
CA ILE A 148 -2.73 0.56 11.59
C ILE A 148 -2.67 -0.96 11.57
N ASP A 149 -1.84 -1.52 12.45
CA ASP A 149 -1.56 -2.95 12.57
C ASP A 149 -2.02 -3.48 13.94
N SER A 150 -3.20 -4.10 14.08
CA SER A 150 -4.17 -4.45 13.04
C SER A 150 -5.61 -4.15 13.46
N VAL A 151 -6.54 -4.19 12.50
CA VAL A 151 -7.98 -4.05 12.78
C VAL A 151 -8.48 -5.08 13.80
N ALA A 152 -7.90 -6.28 13.81
CA ALA A 152 -8.31 -7.32 14.74
C ALA A 152 -7.98 -6.96 16.19
N ALA A 153 -6.90 -6.20 16.41
CA ALA A 153 -6.45 -5.75 17.72
C ALA A 153 -7.06 -4.39 18.15
N LEU A 154 -7.91 -3.77 17.33
CA LEU A 154 -8.67 -2.58 17.73
C LEU A 154 -9.83 -2.96 18.66
N VAL A 155 -9.50 -3.36 19.89
CA VAL A 155 -10.47 -3.80 20.90
C VAL A 155 -11.10 -2.57 21.57
N PRO A 156 -12.44 -2.42 21.56
CA PRO A 156 -13.10 -1.29 22.21
C PRO A 156 -12.84 -1.25 23.71
N ARG A 157 -12.73 -0.06 24.30
CA ARG A 157 -12.49 0.11 25.75
C ARG A 157 -13.45 -0.69 26.63
N ALA A 158 -14.75 -0.69 26.29
CA ALA A 158 -15.76 -1.41 27.07
C ALA A 158 -15.58 -2.93 27.05
N GLU A 159 -14.89 -3.48 26.05
CA GLU A 159 -14.55 -4.92 25.99
C GLU A 159 -13.28 -5.23 26.79
N ILE A 160 -12.33 -4.27 26.88
CA ILE A 160 -11.12 -4.40 27.71
C ILE A 160 -11.44 -4.28 29.20
N GLU A 161 -12.35 -3.38 29.56
CA GLU A 161 -12.79 -3.14 30.95
C GLU A 161 -13.82 -4.17 31.43
N GLY A 162 -14.43 -4.92 30.50
CA GLY A 162 -15.42 -5.96 30.79
C GLY A 162 -14.80 -7.26 31.31
N GLU A 163 -15.65 -8.19 31.76
CA GLU A 163 -15.20 -9.52 32.19
C GLU A 163 -15.10 -10.50 31.03
N MET A 164 -14.20 -11.49 31.14
CA MET A 164 -14.11 -12.56 30.15
C MET A 164 -15.43 -13.34 30.08
N GLY A 165 -16.10 -13.27 28.94
CA GLY A 165 -17.40 -13.91 28.71
C GLY A 165 -18.54 -12.90 28.54
N ASP A 166 -18.31 -11.62 28.80
CA ASP A 166 -19.28 -10.57 28.52
C ASP A 166 -19.59 -10.46 27.02
N SER A 167 -20.87 -10.23 26.72
CA SER A 167 -21.35 -10.19 25.34
C SER A 167 -21.29 -8.77 24.78
N HIS A 168 -20.28 -8.48 23.97
CA HIS A 168 -20.12 -7.20 23.28
C HIS A 168 -20.40 -7.30 21.77
N VAL A 169 -21.61 -7.74 21.42
CA VAL A 169 -21.97 -8.04 20.03
C VAL A 169 -21.81 -6.83 19.11
N GLY A 170 -20.85 -6.92 18.18
CA GLY A 170 -20.68 -5.95 17.09
C GLY A 170 -20.10 -4.60 17.52
N LEU A 171 -19.55 -4.48 18.73
CA LEU A 171 -19.00 -3.22 19.24
C LEU A 171 -17.86 -2.70 18.36
N GLN A 172 -16.89 -3.57 18.04
CA GLN A 172 -15.79 -3.25 17.13
C GLN A 172 -16.27 -2.82 15.73
N ALA A 173 -17.30 -3.48 15.19
CA ALA A 173 -17.84 -3.12 13.87
C ALA A 173 -18.49 -1.72 13.87
N ARG A 174 -19.11 -1.31 14.98
CA ARG A 174 -19.68 0.03 15.16
C ARG A 174 -18.58 1.07 15.31
N LEU A 175 -17.56 0.78 16.12
CA LEU A 175 -16.36 1.62 16.27
C LEU A 175 -15.72 1.91 14.91
N MET A 176 -15.41 0.87 14.13
CA MET A 176 -14.85 0.99 12.79
C MET A 176 -15.73 1.81 11.86
N SER A 177 -17.05 1.60 11.90
CA SER A 177 -18.00 2.36 11.08
C SER A 177 -18.01 3.85 11.39
N GLN A 178 -17.91 4.22 12.67
CA GLN A 178 -17.86 5.60 13.12
C GLN A 178 -16.51 6.25 12.77
N ALA A 179 -15.40 5.57 13.06
CA ALA A 179 -14.06 6.07 12.79
C ALA A 179 -13.82 6.29 11.29
N LEU A 180 -14.15 5.31 10.44
CA LEU A 180 -13.96 5.43 8.98
C LEU A 180 -14.77 6.59 8.38
N ARG A 181 -15.96 6.88 8.94
CA ARG A 181 -16.78 8.03 8.51
C ARG A 181 -16.07 9.36 8.78
N LYS A 182 -15.37 9.49 9.92
CA LYS A 182 -14.57 10.68 10.26
C LYS A 182 -13.28 10.74 9.44
N LEU A 183 -12.55 9.63 9.38
CA LEU A 183 -11.23 9.52 8.75
C LEU A 183 -11.29 9.81 7.25
N THR A 184 -12.29 9.30 6.52
CA THR A 184 -12.33 9.41 5.05
C THR A 184 -12.18 10.85 4.54
N GLY A 185 -12.86 11.80 5.19
CA GLY A 185 -12.76 13.22 4.82
C GLY A 185 -11.38 13.82 5.16
N ALA A 186 -10.82 13.45 6.31
CA ALA A 186 -9.50 13.92 6.74
C ALA A 186 -8.39 13.38 5.83
N VAL A 187 -8.44 12.08 5.51
CA VAL A 187 -7.52 11.37 4.61
C VAL A 187 -7.50 12.00 3.22
N SER A 188 -8.68 12.29 2.64
CA SER A 188 -8.77 12.91 1.32
C SER A 188 -8.14 14.31 1.27
N ARG A 189 -8.28 15.11 2.34
CA ARG A 189 -7.75 16.49 2.39
C ARG A 189 -6.25 16.55 2.66
N SER A 190 -5.74 15.68 3.54
CA SER A 190 -4.32 15.62 3.93
C SER A 190 -3.44 14.93 2.89
N ARG A 191 -4.04 14.18 1.96
CA ARG A 191 -3.32 13.29 1.03
C ARG A 191 -2.52 12.18 1.73
N THR A 192 -2.75 11.92 3.02
CA THR A 192 -2.16 10.78 3.73
C THR A 192 -2.66 9.45 3.14
N ALA A 193 -1.76 8.51 2.86
CA ALA A 193 -2.11 7.12 2.58
C ALA A 193 -2.38 6.38 3.89
N VAL A 194 -3.58 5.80 4.06
CA VAL A 194 -3.91 5.04 5.28
C VAL A 194 -4.02 3.58 4.95
N ILE A 195 -3.30 2.74 5.67
CA ILE A 195 -3.26 1.29 5.49
C ILE A 195 -3.74 0.62 6.76
N PHE A 196 -4.80 -0.18 6.65
CA PHE A 196 -5.21 -1.10 7.70
C PHE A 196 -4.70 -2.50 7.38
N THR A 197 -3.99 -3.13 8.30
CA THR A 197 -3.81 -4.58 8.21
C THR A 197 -5.02 -5.28 8.83
N ASN A 198 -5.35 -6.46 8.33
CA ASN A 198 -6.46 -7.24 8.88
C ASN A 198 -6.18 -8.74 8.81
N GLN A 199 -6.81 -9.47 9.71
CA GLN A 199 -6.72 -10.92 9.76
C GLN A 199 -7.91 -11.56 9.06
N ILE A 200 -7.71 -12.77 8.56
CA ILE A 200 -8.80 -13.61 8.06
C ILE A 200 -9.45 -14.33 9.26
N ARG A 201 -10.78 -14.43 9.21
CA ARG A 201 -11.61 -15.25 10.08
C ARG A 201 -12.57 -16.05 9.21
N GLU A 202 -13.13 -17.12 9.74
CA GLU A 202 -14.15 -17.91 9.05
C GLU A 202 -15.54 -17.61 9.60
N LYS A 203 -16.53 -17.51 8.73
CA LYS A 203 -17.93 -17.42 9.13
C LYS A 203 -18.47 -18.83 9.38
N ILE A 204 -18.80 -19.10 10.64
CA ILE A 204 -19.49 -20.34 11.04
C ILE A 204 -20.84 -20.42 10.30
N GLY A 205 -21.14 -21.61 9.75
CA GLY A 205 -22.44 -21.90 9.11
C GLY A 205 -22.51 -21.63 7.61
N VAL A 206 -21.42 -21.22 6.95
CA VAL A 206 -21.36 -21.10 5.48
C VAL A 206 -21.03 -22.47 4.87
N MET A 207 -22.04 -23.14 4.27
CA MET A 207 -21.87 -24.45 3.61
C MET A 207 -21.56 -24.33 2.10
N PHE A 208 -21.70 -23.14 1.50
CA PHE A 208 -21.46 -22.91 0.07
C PHE A 208 -20.78 -21.55 -0.17
N GLY A 209 -19.76 -21.50 -1.02
CA GLY A 209 -18.97 -20.30 -1.31
C GLY A 209 -17.71 -20.16 -0.44
N ASN A 210 -17.13 -18.97 -0.39
CA ASN A 210 -15.94 -18.68 0.43
C ASN A 210 -16.37 -18.29 1.86
N PRO A 211 -16.01 -19.07 2.91
CA PRO A 211 -16.34 -18.76 4.30
C PRO A 211 -15.48 -17.62 4.90
N GLU A 212 -14.40 -17.23 4.23
CA GLU A 212 -13.47 -16.23 4.75
C GLU A 212 -14.11 -14.83 4.85
N THR A 213 -13.85 -14.19 5.97
CA THR A 213 -14.18 -12.79 6.25
C THR A 213 -13.00 -12.10 6.93
N THR A 214 -13.12 -10.78 7.09
CA THR A 214 -12.14 -9.97 7.81
C THR A 214 -12.80 -9.35 9.04
N THR A 215 -11.99 -9.00 10.05
CA THR A 215 -12.43 -8.43 11.33
C THR A 215 -12.87 -6.97 11.19
N GLY A 216 -13.57 -6.40 12.18
CA GLY A 216 -14.03 -5.00 12.16
C GLY A 216 -15.30 -4.73 11.34
N GLY A 217 -16.06 -5.77 11.00
CA GLY A 217 -17.33 -5.65 10.28
C GLY A 217 -17.17 -5.36 8.79
N ARG A 218 -18.18 -4.71 8.17
CA ARG A 218 -18.20 -4.48 6.71
C ARG A 218 -17.70 -3.11 6.28
N ALA A 219 -17.59 -2.15 7.20
CA ALA A 219 -17.32 -0.75 6.86
C ALA A 219 -16.01 -0.59 6.08
N LEU A 220 -14.91 -1.15 6.58
CA LEU A 220 -13.60 -1.06 5.93
C LEU A 220 -13.62 -1.56 4.49
N LYS A 221 -14.35 -2.66 4.22
CA LYS A 221 -14.52 -3.20 2.87
C LYS A 221 -15.13 -2.20 1.91
N PHE A 222 -15.99 -1.28 2.35
CA PHE A 222 -16.61 -0.25 1.52
C PHE A 222 -15.74 1.01 1.38
N TYR A 223 -15.14 1.45 2.48
CA TYR A 223 -14.30 2.66 2.53
C TYR A 223 -12.96 2.47 1.82
N ALA A 224 -12.33 1.30 1.93
CA ALA A 224 -11.07 1.00 1.27
C ALA A 224 -11.17 1.22 -0.25
N SER A 225 -10.23 1.99 -0.81
CA SER A 225 -10.08 2.18 -2.25
C SER A 225 -9.34 1.01 -2.88
N VAL A 226 -8.33 0.49 -2.20
CA VAL A 226 -7.60 -0.72 -2.59
C VAL A 226 -7.71 -1.76 -1.47
N ARG A 227 -7.97 -3.02 -1.83
CA ARG A 227 -7.89 -4.16 -0.91
C ARG A 227 -6.97 -5.21 -1.49
N LEU A 228 -6.00 -5.64 -0.70
CA LEU A 228 -4.97 -6.60 -1.06
C LEU A 228 -5.14 -7.87 -0.21
N ASP A 229 -5.35 -9.02 -0.87
CA ASP A 229 -5.32 -10.35 -0.25
C ASP A 229 -3.91 -10.91 -0.41
N ILE A 230 -3.13 -10.95 0.68
CA ILE A 230 -1.75 -11.42 0.71
C ILE A 230 -1.68 -12.82 1.31
N ARG A 231 -0.99 -13.74 0.62
CA ARG A 231 -0.85 -15.14 1.03
C ARG A 231 0.55 -15.66 0.78
N ARG A 232 1.06 -16.43 1.74
CA ARG A 232 2.19 -17.33 1.51
C ARG A 232 1.73 -18.48 0.62
N VAL A 233 2.36 -18.65 -0.54
CA VAL A 233 2.05 -19.73 -1.50
C VAL A 233 3.14 -20.78 -1.58
N GLY A 234 4.33 -20.51 -1.04
CA GLY A 234 5.43 -21.46 -1.00
C GLY A 234 6.50 -21.07 0.01
N ALA A 235 7.41 -22.01 0.25
CA ALA A 235 8.58 -21.80 1.09
C ALA A 235 9.83 -21.74 0.20
N ILE A 236 10.75 -20.85 0.53
CA ILE A 236 12.05 -20.72 -0.12
C ILE A 236 13.09 -21.34 0.81
N LYS A 237 13.90 -22.24 0.29
CA LYS A 237 14.90 -22.99 1.05
C LYS A 237 16.29 -22.79 0.46
N ASP A 238 17.27 -22.68 1.36
CA ASP A 238 18.68 -22.87 1.04
C ASP A 238 19.17 -24.14 1.73
N GLY A 239 19.43 -25.19 0.95
CA GLY A 239 19.61 -26.55 1.46
C GLY A 239 18.41 -27.02 2.29
N GLN A 240 18.60 -27.16 3.60
CA GLN A 240 17.55 -27.54 4.55
C GLN A 240 16.91 -26.36 5.28
N GLU A 241 17.54 -25.18 5.24
CA GLU A 241 17.10 -24.00 5.97
C GLU A 241 15.98 -23.26 5.22
N LEU A 242 14.97 -22.80 5.95
CA LEU A 242 13.92 -21.93 5.41
C LEU A 242 14.40 -20.48 5.45
N VAL A 243 14.64 -19.90 4.28
CA VAL A 243 15.24 -18.55 4.16
C VAL A 243 14.23 -17.49 3.72
N GLY A 244 13.03 -17.90 3.31
CA GLY A 244 11.98 -16.97 2.92
C GLY A 244 10.69 -17.65 2.47
N ASN A 245 9.77 -16.84 1.97
CA ASN A 245 8.47 -17.24 1.51
C ASN A 245 8.19 -16.72 0.11
N ARG A 246 7.63 -17.58 -0.75
CA ARG A 246 6.99 -17.13 -1.98
C ARG A 246 5.61 -16.59 -1.59
N THR A 247 5.34 -15.35 -1.94
CA THR A 247 4.16 -14.61 -1.55
C THR A 247 3.37 -14.18 -2.78
N ARG A 248 2.04 -14.34 -2.71
CA ARG A 248 1.10 -13.84 -3.72
C ARG A 248 0.23 -12.77 -3.10
N VAL A 249 0.06 -11.66 -3.82
CA VAL A 249 -0.87 -10.59 -3.46
C VAL A 249 -1.89 -10.41 -4.57
N LYS A 250 -3.18 -10.52 -4.24
CA LYS A 250 -4.29 -10.28 -5.17
C LYS A 250 -4.99 -8.97 -4.86
N VAL A 251 -5.19 -8.13 -5.87
CA VAL A 251 -5.94 -6.88 -5.77
C VAL A 251 -7.45 -7.20 -5.83
N VAL A 252 -8.05 -7.53 -4.69
CA VAL A 252 -9.48 -7.95 -4.63
C VAL A 252 -10.46 -6.79 -4.72
N LYS A 253 -9.98 -5.56 -4.54
CA LYS A 253 -10.75 -4.33 -4.79
C LYS A 253 -9.81 -3.23 -5.25
N ASN A 254 -10.23 -2.46 -6.25
CA ASN A 254 -9.50 -1.29 -6.72
C ASN A 254 -10.50 -0.23 -7.23
N LYS A 255 -10.47 0.97 -6.65
CA LYS A 255 -11.24 2.14 -7.09
C LYS A 255 -10.40 3.13 -7.91
N CYS A 256 -9.11 2.87 -8.07
CA CYS A 256 -8.16 3.76 -8.75
C CYS A 256 -7.74 3.22 -10.12
N ALA A 257 -7.79 1.90 -10.33
CA ALA A 257 -7.53 1.22 -11.59
C ALA A 257 -8.36 -0.10 -11.67
N PRO A 258 -8.30 -0.87 -12.77
CA PRO A 258 -8.95 -2.17 -12.85
C PRO A 258 -8.54 -3.14 -11.72
N PRO A 259 -9.49 -3.82 -11.06
CA PRO A 259 -9.19 -4.80 -10.00
C PRO A 259 -8.80 -6.18 -10.55
N PHE A 260 -8.55 -7.13 -9.63
CA PHE A 260 -8.37 -8.57 -9.84
C PHE A 260 -7.06 -9.02 -10.49
N ARG A 261 -6.13 -8.10 -10.72
CA ARG A 261 -4.73 -8.45 -10.97
C ARG A 261 -4.09 -9.05 -9.72
N GLN A 262 -3.01 -9.79 -9.91
CA GLN A 262 -2.21 -10.37 -8.84
C GLN A 262 -0.73 -10.19 -9.14
N ALA A 263 0.09 -10.22 -8.10
CA ALA A 263 1.54 -10.19 -8.18
C ALA A 263 2.11 -11.29 -7.29
N GLU A 264 3.25 -11.84 -7.69
CA GLU A 264 4.01 -12.81 -6.91
C GLU A 264 5.45 -12.33 -6.74
N PHE A 265 5.97 -12.49 -5.53
CA PHE A 265 7.34 -12.11 -5.20
C PHE A 265 7.83 -12.89 -3.99
N ASP A 266 9.13 -12.84 -3.77
CA ASP A 266 9.76 -13.48 -2.63
C ASP A 266 9.86 -12.49 -1.48
N ILE A 267 9.49 -12.93 -0.28
CA ILE A 267 9.80 -12.25 0.97
C ILE A 267 10.86 -13.08 1.68
N MET A 268 12.08 -12.58 1.72
CA MET A 268 13.21 -13.16 2.43
C MET A 268 13.22 -12.68 3.89
N TYR A 269 13.63 -13.54 4.82
CA TYR A 269 13.62 -13.19 6.24
C TYR A 269 14.65 -12.13 6.64
N ASN A 270 15.70 -11.95 5.84
CA ASN A 270 16.79 -11.01 6.11
C ASN A 270 16.72 -9.70 5.30
N GLU A 271 16.04 -9.68 4.14
CA GLU A 271 15.96 -8.49 3.26
C GLU A 271 14.53 -8.02 2.95
N GLY A 272 13.50 -8.79 3.34
CA GLY A 272 12.11 -8.50 2.97
C GLY A 272 11.82 -8.84 1.50
N ILE A 273 11.08 -7.99 0.80
CA ILE A 273 10.77 -8.18 -0.62
C ILE A 273 12.07 -8.18 -1.44
N SER A 274 12.36 -9.30 -2.10
CA SER A 274 13.59 -9.47 -2.88
C SER A 274 13.49 -8.73 -4.22
N HIS A 275 14.03 -7.50 -4.28
CA HIS A 275 14.01 -6.68 -5.50
C HIS A 275 14.74 -7.34 -6.67
N THR A 276 15.96 -7.85 -6.46
CA THR A 276 16.72 -8.52 -7.51
C THR A 276 16.06 -9.84 -7.95
N GLY A 277 15.42 -10.57 -7.01
CA GLY A 277 14.61 -11.74 -7.34
C GLY A 277 13.44 -11.40 -8.27
N LEU A 278 12.77 -10.28 -7.99
CA LEU A 278 11.73 -9.73 -8.85
C LEU A 278 12.24 -9.35 -10.24
N LEU A 279 13.39 -8.67 -10.34
CA LEU A 279 13.97 -8.30 -11.63
C LEU A 279 14.33 -9.52 -12.48
N VAL A 280 14.89 -10.57 -11.88
CA VAL A 280 15.20 -11.82 -12.59
C VAL A 280 13.92 -12.49 -13.08
N ASP A 281 12.92 -12.65 -12.21
CA ASP A 281 11.67 -13.35 -12.54
C ASP A 281 10.90 -12.62 -13.65
N LEU A 282 10.70 -11.31 -13.51
CA LEU A 282 10.00 -10.48 -14.49
C LEU A 282 10.82 -10.31 -15.77
N GLY A 283 12.15 -10.20 -15.66
CA GLY A 283 13.03 -10.13 -16.82
C GLY A 283 12.90 -11.37 -17.70
N VAL A 284 12.78 -12.56 -17.11
CA VAL A 284 12.52 -13.79 -17.87
C VAL A 284 11.09 -13.80 -18.42
N GLU A 285 10.09 -13.42 -17.63
CA GLU A 285 8.69 -13.38 -18.05
C GLU A 285 8.48 -12.49 -19.29
N TYR A 286 9.07 -11.30 -19.30
CA TYR A 286 9.01 -10.33 -20.40
C TYR A 286 10.10 -10.51 -21.45
N ARG A 287 10.89 -11.59 -21.40
CA ARG A 287 11.97 -11.90 -22.36
C ARG A 287 13.04 -10.80 -22.47
N ILE A 288 13.25 -10.05 -21.39
CA ILE A 288 14.36 -9.10 -21.23
C ILE A 288 15.63 -9.85 -20.81
N ILE A 289 15.48 -10.87 -19.97
CA ILE A 289 16.53 -11.81 -19.56
C ILE A 289 16.28 -13.13 -20.28
N GLU A 290 17.30 -13.62 -20.99
CA GLU A 290 17.26 -14.92 -21.65
C GLU A 290 17.62 -16.03 -20.67
N LYS A 291 16.87 -17.13 -20.72
CA LYS A 291 17.12 -18.33 -19.92
C LYS A 291 17.41 -19.52 -20.83
N SER A 292 18.66 -19.98 -20.86
CA SER A 292 19.08 -21.16 -21.62
C SER A 292 19.44 -22.29 -20.66
N GLY A 293 18.49 -23.21 -20.44
CA GLY A 293 18.62 -24.26 -19.43
C GLY A 293 18.72 -23.66 -18.02
N ALA A 294 19.87 -23.83 -17.37
CA ALA A 294 20.15 -23.25 -16.06
C ALA A 294 20.80 -21.85 -16.12
N TRP A 295 21.24 -21.38 -17.29
CA TRP A 295 21.94 -20.10 -17.43
C TRP A 295 20.98 -18.95 -17.69
N PHE A 296 21.28 -17.80 -17.06
CA PHE A 296 20.57 -16.53 -17.24
C PHE A 296 21.53 -15.51 -17.88
N SER A 297 21.07 -14.82 -18.92
CA SER A 297 21.83 -13.83 -19.67
C SER A 297 21.01 -12.59 -20.00
N TYR A 298 21.67 -11.45 -20.10
CA TYR A 298 21.10 -10.19 -20.53
C TYR A 298 21.94 -9.64 -21.68
N GLY A 299 21.42 -9.72 -22.91
CA GLY A 299 22.24 -9.53 -24.11
C GLY A 299 23.45 -10.47 -24.09
N ASP A 300 24.65 -9.92 -24.23
CA ASP A 300 25.90 -10.69 -24.18
C ASP A 300 26.42 -10.95 -22.76
N VAL A 301 25.80 -10.33 -21.73
CA VAL A 301 26.23 -10.44 -20.33
C VAL A 301 25.64 -11.69 -19.70
N ARG A 302 26.51 -12.58 -19.18
CA ARG A 302 26.07 -13.73 -18.39
C ARG A 302 25.82 -13.32 -16.95
N LEU A 303 24.55 -13.38 -16.52
CA LEU A 303 24.15 -13.04 -15.15
C LEU A 303 24.50 -14.17 -14.17
N GLY A 304 24.49 -15.43 -14.63
CA GLY A 304 24.93 -16.55 -13.82
C GLY A 304 24.19 -17.86 -14.11
N GLN A 305 24.69 -18.95 -13.52
CA GLN A 305 24.04 -20.25 -13.56
C GLN A 305 23.10 -20.39 -12.35
N GLY A 306 21.80 -20.48 -12.61
CA GLY A 306 20.77 -20.54 -11.58
C GLY A 306 20.30 -19.17 -11.12
N ARG A 307 19.07 -19.13 -10.59
CA ARG A 307 18.38 -17.90 -10.19
C ARG A 307 19.10 -17.13 -9.10
N GLU A 308 19.63 -17.82 -8.08
CA GLU A 308 20.29 -17.16 -6.94
C GLU A 308 21.61 -16.49 -7.36
N ASN A 309 22.38 -17.10 -8.27
CA ASN A 309 23.58 -16.47 -8.82
C ASN A 309 23.24 -15.23 -9.67
N ALA A 310 22.18 -15.29 -10.49
CA ALA A 310 21.71 -14.12 -11.22
C ALA A 310 21.27 -12.97 -10.29
N LYS A 311 20.59 -13.30 -9.16
CA LYS A 311 20.23 -12.32 -8.14
C LYS A 311 21.45 -11.67 -7.49
N ALA A 312 22.46 -12.48 -7.14
CA ALA A 312 23.72 -11.98 -6.57
C ALA A 312 24.43 -11.05 -7.55
N PHE A 313 24.53 -11.44 -8.82
CA PHE A 313 25.12 -10.62 -9.86
C PHE A 313 24.43 -9.26 -10.02
N LEU A 314 23.09 -9.22 -10.07
CA LEU A 314 22.36 -7.95 -10.15
C LEU A 314 22.52 -7.09 -8.90
N ARG A 315 22.69 -7.70 -7.72
CA ARG A 315 22.95 -6.96 -6.48
C ARG A 315 24.32 -6.28 -6.50
N GLU A 316 25.32 -6.93 -7.10
CA GLU A 316 26.69 -6.40 -7.25
C GLU A 316 26.80 -5.38 -8.39
N ASN A 317 25.81 -5.34 -9.31
CA ASN A 317 25.82 -4.49 -10.49
C ASN A 317 24.55 -3.60 -10.55
N PRO A 318 24.43 -2.58 -9.68
CA PRO A 318 23.20 -1.79 -9.53
C PRO A 318 22.82 -1.00 -10.79
N GLU A 319 23.78 -0.55 -11.59
CA GLU A 319 23.51 0.14 -12.86
C GLU A 319 22.78 -0.77 -13.85
N LEU A 320 23.24 -2.03 -13.97
CA LEU A 320 22.60 -3.03 -14.82
C LEU A 320 21.21 -3.41 -14.30
N ALA A 321 21.07 -3.54 -12.98
CA ALA A 321 19.78 -3.79 -12.36
C ALA A 321 18.77 -2.65 -12.65
N ALA A 322 19.21 -1.40 -12.59
CA ALA A 322 18.39 -0.23 -12.92
C ALA A 322 18.00 -0.20 -14.40
N GLU A 323 18.91 -0.56 -15.32
CA GLU A 323 18.60 -0.67 -16.74
C GLU A 323 17.52 -1.73 -17.00
N ILE A 324 17.68 -2.93 -16.42
CA ILE A 324 16.71 -4.03 -16.53
C ILE A 324 15.36 -3.60 -15.93
N GLU A 325 15.37 -2.96 -14.77
CA GLU A 325 14.16 -2.45 -14.13
C GLU A 325 13.44 -1.43 -15.03
N ALA A 326 14.16 -0.51 -15.66
CA ALA A 326 13.58 0.47 -16.57
C ALA A 326 12.87 -0.20 -17.76
N LYS A 327 13.47 -1.25 -18.34
CA LYS A 327 12.85 -2.06 -19.41
C LYS A 327 11.60 -2.79 -18.90
N ILE A 328 11.66 -3.38 -17.71
CA ILE A 328 10.50 -4.04 -17.08
C ILE A 328 9.37 -3.04 -16.82
N ARG A 329 9.67 -1.84 -16.31
CA ARG A 329 8.67 -0.77 -16.10
C ARG A 329 7.98 -0.38 -17.41
N ALA A 330 8.73 -0.30 -18.50
CA ALA A 330 8.18 0.00 -19.82
C ALA A 330 7.21 -1.09 -20.29
N GLU A 331 7.58 -2.37 -20.17
CA GLU A 331 6.70 -3.51 -20.50
C GLU A 331 5.44 -3.56 -19.63
N LEU A 332 5.56 -3.20 -18.35
CA LEU A 332 4.42 -3.10 -17.43
C LEU A 332 3.53 -1.87 -17.69
N GLY A 333 3.88 -1.01 -18.66
CA GLY A 333 3.16 0.22 -18.96
C GLY A 333 3.22 1.25 -17.83
N MET A 334 4.20 1.14 -16.93
CA MET A 334 4.46 2.10 -15.87
C MET A 334 5.24 3.28 -16.46
N ARG A 335 4.74 4.51 -16.31
CA ARG A 335 5.52 5.70 -16.69
C ARG A 335 6.77 5.78 -15.80
N SER A 336 7.89 6.23 -16.36
CA SER A 336 9.10 6.48 -15.60
C SER A 336 8.80 7.40 -14.42
N ILE A 337 9.18 6.97 -13.22
CA ILE A 337 9.36 7.90 -12.09
C ILE A 337 10.49 8.81 -12.54
N PRO A 338 10.35 10.15 -12.52
CA PRO A 338 11.47 11.03 -12.79
C PRO A 338 12.56 10.69 -11.78
N ALA A 339 13.75 10.30 -12.26
CA ALA A 339 14.92 10.31 -11.41
C ALA A 339 15.03 11.72 -10.84
N THR A 340 15.02 11.85 -9.51
CA THR A 340 15.24 13.12 -8.85
C THR A 340 16.56 13.67 -9.34
N ALA A 341 16.50 14.84 -9.98
CA ALA A 341 17.64 15.57 -10.44
C ALA A 341 18.43 16.08 -9.21
N ASP A 342 19.71 15.73 -9.19
CA ASP A 342 20.80 16.60 -8.74
C ASP A 342 20.84 16.98 -7.25
N ASP A 343 21.39 16.08 -6.41
CA ASP A 343 22.04 16.50 -5.16
C ASP A 343 23.52 16.77 -5.47
N GLY A 344 23.79 17.96 -6.02
CA GLY A 344 25.11 18.56 -5.97
C GLY A 344 25.50 18.88 -4.52
N PRO A 345 26.81 18.93 -4.19
CA PRO A 345 27.25 19.13 -2.81
C PRO A 345 26.86 20.54 -2.35
N VAL A 346 26.01 20.61 -1.32
CA VAL A 346 25.68 21.88 -0.65
C VAL A 346 26.89 22.31 0.16
N ALA A 347 27.61 23.31 -0.36
CA ALA A 347 28.61 24.04 0.40
C ALA A 347 27.89 24.86 1.50
N TYR A 348 28.35 24.69 2.74
CA TYR A 348 27.98 25.58 3.83
C TYR A 348 28.95 26.76 3.82
N ASP A 349 28.44 27.97 3.57
CA ASP A 349 29.16 29.21 3.88
C ASP A 349 28.56 29.88 5.12
N GLU A 350 29.49 30.19 6.03
CA GLU A 350 29.53 30.97 7.30
C GLU A 350 28.25 31.49 7.97
#